data_AF-A0A0D3HY90-F1
#
_entry.id   AF-A0A0D3HY90-F1
#
_cell.length_a   1.000
_cell.length_b   1.000
_cell.length_c   1.000
_cell.angle_alpha   90.00
_cell.angle_beta   90.00
_cell.angle_gamma   90.00
#
_symmetry.space_group_name_H-M   'P 1'
#
loop_
_entity.id
_entity.type
_entity.pdbx_description
1 polymer ?
#
loop_
_entity_poly.entity_id
_entity_poly.type
_entity_poly.pdbx_seq_one_letter_code
_entity_poly.pdbx_strand_id
1 'polypeptide(L)'
;MRRSALAWLSLVAAAAALSAPRAAAVKSRPLLFGSRRATALGERRILRPVRRIRKGLPSGRWLLEYADLRPLDESSPECQIFLATNIVFFAAGGALVGSSPALALQLELAGMASVWYHYTQCCYGGTQHPSVQLAILLDYIFAVPTALRTLVLVLGLGGAVPPSALLAGVGSFAALAAGWVWDGPRAYMALHGAWHLLGALCVYEVAIAAAG
;
A
#
# COMPACT_ATOMS: atom_id res chain seq x y z
N MET A 1 -18.81 -15.69 19.33
CA MET A 1 -17.67 -15.07 18.58
C MET A 1 -17.66 -15.34 17.06
N ARG A 2 -18.53 -16.19 16.47
CA ARG A 2 -18.56 -16.44 15.01
C ARG A 2 -19.38 -15.44 14.16
N ARG A 3 -20.09 -14.50 14.80
CA ARG A 3 -21.00 -13.55 14.10
C ARG A 3 -20.30 -12.28 13.58
N SER A 4 -19.08 -11.97 14.03
CA SER A 4 -18.35 -10.76 13.61
C SER A 4 -17.69 -10.93 12.24
N ALA A 5 -17.04 -12.07 11.96
CA ALA A 5 -16.32 -12.28 10.69
C ALA A 5 -17.23 -12.27 9.45
N LEU A 6 -18.47 -12.80 9.56
CA LEU A 6 -19.45 -12.76 8.48
C LEU A 6 -20.02 -11.35 8.26
N ALA A 7 -20.15 -10.54 9.31
CA ALA A 7 -20.56 -9.15 9.19
C ALA A 7 -19.50 -8.30 8.46
N TRP A 8 -18.21 -8.56 8.71
CA TRP A 8 -17.09 -7.91 8.02
C TRP A 8 -17.03 -8.25 6.52
N LEU A 9 -17.19 -9.51 6.14
CA LEU A 9 -17.25 -9.93 4.73
C LEU A 9 -18.45 -9.32 3.99
N SER A 10 -19.58 -9.15 4.68
CA SER A 10 -20.79 -8.55 4.13
C SER A 10 -20.65 -7.04 3.90
N LEU A 11 -19.94 -6.34 4.80
CA LEU A 11 -19.63 -4.91 4.68
C LEU A 11 -18.64 -4.63 3.54
N VAL A 12 -17.65 -5.50 3.35
CA VAL A 12 -16.70 -5.39 2.22
C VAL A 12 -17.41 -5.63 0.89
N ALA A 13 -18.32 -6.62 0.82
CA ALA A 13 -19.13 -6.87 -0.38
C ALA A 13 -20.13 -5.74 -0.67
N ALA A 14 -20.76 -5.15 0.37
CA ALA A 14 -21.67 -4.02 0.22
C ALA A 14 -20.95 -2.73 -0.19
N ALA A 15 -19.74 -2.48 0.33
CA ALA A 15 -18.90 -1.37 -0.09
C ALA A 15 -18.43 -1.52 -1.56
N ALA A 16 -18.13 -2.74 -2.00
CA ALA A 16 -17.82 -3.04 -3.40
C ALA A 16 -19.02 -2.85 -4.35
N ALA A 17 -20.24 -3.14 -3.88
CA ALA A 17 -21.46 -2.95 -4.67
C ALA A 17 -21.91 -1.47 -4.76
N LEU A 18 -21.62 -0.66 -3.74
CA LEU A 18 -21.97 0.78 -3.69
C LEU A 18 -20.94 1.69 -4.34
N SER A 19 -19.72 1.20 -4.58
CA SER A 19 -18.63 1.97 -5.19
C SER A 19 -18.48 1.78 -6.70
N ALA A 20 -19.32 0.95 -7.35
CA ALA A 20 -19.34 0.83 -8.81
C ALA A 20 -19.89 2.12 -9.44
N PRO A 21 -19.05 2.99 -10.01
CA PRO A 21 -19.54 4.16 -10.72
C PRO A 21 -20.09 3.65 -12.04
N ARG A 22 -21.39 3.88 -12.30
CA ARG A 22 -21.94 3.77 -13.65
C ARG A 22 -21.05 4.57 -14.58
N ALA A 23 -20.49 3.87 -15.57
CA ALA A 23 -19.63 4.41 -16.60
C ALA A 23 -20.25 5.65 -17.25
N ALA A 24 -19.78 6.82 -16.84
CA ALA A 24 -19.71 7.99 -17.71
C ALA A 24 -18.24 8.13 -18.06
N ALA A 25 -17.90 7.89 -19.32
CA ALA A 25 -16.58 8.15 -19.87
C ALA A 25 -16.31 9.66 -19.86
N VAL A 26 -15.98 10.19 -18.68
CA VAL A 26 -15.34 11.50 -18.57
C VAL A 26 -13.90 11.25 -18.97
N LYS A 27 -13.56 11.61 -20.22
CA LYS A 27 -12.16 11.90 -20.59
C LYS A 27 -11.69 13.03 -19.67
N SER A 28 -11.16 12.68 -18.49
CA SER A 28 -10.56 13.61 -17.57
C SER A 28 -9.31 14.17 -18.22
N ARG A 29 -9.48 15.21 -19.03
CA ARG A 29 -8.41 16.15 -19.31
C ARG A 29 -7.95 16.67 -17.94
N PRO A 30 -6.66 16.56 -17.59
CA PRO A 30 -6.20 17.12 -16.33
C PRO A 30 -6.49 18.61 -16.36
N LEU A 31 -7.39 19.05 -15.47
CA LEU A 31 -7.54 20.44 -15.08
C LEU A 31 -6.27 20.83 -14.34
N LEU A 32 -5.24 21.18 -15.11
CA LEU A 32 -4.03 21.83 -14.62
C LEU A 32 -3.83 23.07 -15.46
N PHE A 33 -4.15 24.22 -14.87
CA PHE A 33 -3.73 25.53 -15.33
C PHE A 33 -2.19 25.56 -15.36
N GLY A 34 -1.64 25.22 -16.51
CA GLY A 34 -0.22 25.23 -16.81
C GLY A 34 -0.02 24.77 -18.24
N SER A 35 0.73 25.54 -19.04
CA SER A 35 1.08 25.10 -20.39
C SER A 35 1.70 23.69 -20.32
N ARG A 36 1.48 22.83 -21.32
CA ARG A 36 2.10 21.48 -21.38
C ARG A 36 3.60 21.48 -21.08
N ARG A 37 4.28 22.60 -21.38
CA ARG A 37 5.68 22.88 -21.03
C ARG A 37 5.92 23.02 -19.53
N ALA A 38 5.08 23.77 -18.81
CA ALA A 38 5.18 23.91 -17.36
C ALA A 38 4.98 22.57 -16.65
N THR A 39 4.01 21.76 -17.10
CA THR A 39 3.77 20.40 -16.58
C THR A 39 4.96 19.48 -16.84
N ALA A 40 5.50 19.47 -18.06
CA ALA A 40 6.68 18.66 -18.41
C ALA A 40 7.95 19.11 -17.67
N LEU A 41 8.12 20.41 -17.42
CA LEU A 41 9.24 20.95 -16.63
C LEU A 41 9.10 20.61 -15.15
N GLY A 42 7.88 20.68 -14.60
CA GLY A 42 7.56 20.28 -13.23
C GLY A 42 7.83 18.79 -13.03
N GLU A 43 7.32 17.94 -13.92
CA GLU A 43 7.54 16.49 -13.91
C GLU A 43 9.04 16.15 -13.98
N ARG A 44 9.79 16.80 -14.88
CA ARG A 44 11.25 16.63 -14.95
C ARG A 44 11.93 17.01 -13.64
N ARG A 45 11.48 18.05 -12.92
CA ARG A 45 12.07 18.46 -11.64
C ARG A 45 11.75 17.46 -10.53
N ILE A 46 10.50 17.01 -10.43
CA ILE A 46 10.04 16.05 -9.40
C ILE A 46 10.74 14.70 -9.57
N LEU A 47 10.96 14.24 -10.80
CA LEU A 47 11.60 12.96 -11.08
C LEU A 47 13.15 12.99 -11.06
N ARG A 48 13.78 14.16 -10.91
CA ARG A 48 15.26 14.30 -10.88
C ARG A 48 15.95 13.41 -9.84
N PRO A 49 15.47 13.34 -8.57
CA PRO A 49 16.14 12.54 -7.54
C PRO A 49 16.24 11.07 -7.95
N VAL A 50 15.12 10.48 -8.39
CA VAL A 50 15.05 9.09 -8.85
C VAL A 50 15.98 8.83 -10.04
N ARG A 51 15.97 9.73 -11.03
CA ARG A 51 16.85 9.61 -12.21
C ARG A 51 18.34 9.66 -11.82
N ARG A 52 18.70 10.42 -10.79
CA ARG A 52 20.08 10.45 -10.26
C ARG A 52 20.44 9.17 -9.54
N ILE A 53 19.56 8.67 -8.66
CA ILE A 53 19.76 7.40 -7.95
C ILE A 53 19.98 6.28 -8.95
N ARG A 54 19.10 6.13 -9.94
CA ARG A 54 19.22 5.08 -10.97
C ARG A 54 20.54 5.15 -11.74
N LYS A 55 20.99 6.35 -12.13
CA LYS A 55 22.27 6.54 -12.84
C LYS A 55 23.49 6.21 -11.99
N GLY A 56 23.38 6.33 -10.66
CA GLY A 56 24.46 6.01 -9.72
C GLY A 56 24.57 4.51 -9.41
N LEU A 57 23.63 3.67 -9.87
CA LEU A 57 23.65 2.23 -9.62
C LEU A 57 24.56 1.51 -10.63
N PRO A 58 25.45 0.60 -10.20
CA PRO A 58 26.42 -0.07 -11.07
C PRO A 58 25.81 -0.80 -12.27
N SER A 59 24.59 -1.30 -12.13
CA SER A 59 23.85 -2.02 -13.18
C SER A 59 22.94 -1.10 -14.02
N GLY A 60 22.75 0.16 -13.64
CA GLY A 60 21.73 1.06 -14.19
C GLY A 60 20.28 0.61 -13.98
N ARG A 61 20.09 -0.52 -13.28
CA ARG A 61 18.79 -1.12 -12.92
C ARG A 61 18.32 -0.58 -11.59
N TRP A 62 17.01 -0.52 -11.41
CA TRP A 62 16.41 -0.04 -10.17
C TRP A 62 16.51 -1.13 -9.09
N LEU A 63 16.95 -0.79 -7.88
CA LEU A 63 17.17 -1.78 -6.81
C LEU A 63 15.86 -2.34 -6.23
N LEU A 64 14.78 -1.58 -6.30
CA LEU A 64 13.47 -1.97 -5.76
C LEU A 64 12.59 -2.46 -6.92
N GLU A 65 13.10 -3.41 -7.70
CA GLU A 65 12.33 -4.06 -8.75
C GLU A 65 11.27 -4.98 -8.14
N TYR A 66 10.03 -4.83 -8.60
CA TYR A 66 8.87 -5.63 -8.22
C TYR A 66 8.17 -6.12 -9.48
N ALA A 67 7.18 -7.00 -9.31
CA ALA A 67 6.46 -7.65 -10.40
C ALA A 67 5.94 -6.67 -11.47
N ASP A 68 6.01 -7.13 -12.72
CA ASP A 68 5.33 -6.51 -13.85
C ASP A 68 3.87 -6.96 -13.85
N LEU A 69 2.94 -6.02 -13.73
CA LEU A 69 1.50 -6.25 -13.66
C LEU A 69 0.87 -6.51 -15.03
N ARG A 70 1.60 -6.28 -16.13
CA ARG A 70 1.06 -6.49 -17.48
C ARG A 70 0.68 -7.95 -17.71
N PRO A 71 -0.41 -8.21 -18.44
CA PRO A 71 -1.22 -7.26 -19.21
C PRO A 71 -2.33 -6.54 -18.40
N LEU A 72 -2.36 -6.67 -17.07
CA LEU A 72 -3.33 -5.95 -16.23
C LEU A 72 -2.97 -4.45 -16.17
N ASP A 73 -4.00 -3.62 -16.02
CA ASP A 73 -3.91 -2.17 -15.96
C ASP A 73 -4.83 -1.59 -14.89
N GLU A 74 -4.84 -0.26 -14.70
CA GLU A 74 -5.67 0.40 -13.70
C GLU A 74 -7.18 0.18 -13.90
N SER A 75 -7.64 -0.20 -15.09
CA SER A 75 -9.05 -0.47 -15.37
C SER A 75 -9.44 -1.92 -15.06
N SER A 76 -8.45 -2.80 -14.90
CA SER A 76 -8.65 -4.22 -14.65
C SER A 76 -9.25 -4.46 -13.26
N PRO A 77 -10.27 -5.33 -13.11
CA PRO A 77 -10.87 -5.65 -11.82
C PRO A 77 -9.83 -6.12 -10.78
N GLU A 78 -8.83 -6.88 -11.21
CA GLU A 78 -7.75 -7.34 -10.33
C GLU A 78 -6.95 -6.18 -9.72
N CYS A 79 -6.62 -5.15 -10.51
CA CYS A 79 -5.95 -3.93 -10.01
C CYS A 79 -6.85 -3.16 -9.04
N GLN A 80 -8.14 -3.04 -9.34
CA GLN A 80 -9.08 -2.34 -8.44
C GLN A 80 -9.24 -3.06 -7.10
N ILE A 81 -9.37 -4.39 -7.10
CA ILE A 81 -9.41 -5.20 -5.89
C ILE A 81 -8.10 -5.08 -5.11
N PHE A 82 -6.96 -5.16 -5.81
CA PHE A 82 -5.64 -5.02 -5.20
C PHE A 82 -5.49 -3.65 -4.53
N LEU A 83 -5.86 -2.55 -5.20
CA LEU A 83 -5.85 -1.21 -4.62
C LEU A 83 -6.76 -1.12 -3.38
N ALA A 84 -7.95 -1.71 -3.45
CA ALA A 84 -8.91 -1.70 -2.35
C ALA A 84 -8.38 -2.40 -1.09
N THR A 85 -7.42 -3.32 -1.19
CA THR A 85 -6.81 -3.93 0.00
C THR A 85 -6.13 -2.94 0.92
N ASN A 86 -5.74 -1.75 0.44
CA ASN A 86 -5.17 -0.67 1.26
C ASN A 86 -6.19 0.01 2.19
N ILE A 87 -7.50 -0.18 1.99
CA ILE A 87 -8.54 0.42 2.84
C ILE A 87 -8.34 0.06 4.31
N VAL A 88 -7.76 -1.10 4.58
CA VAL A 88 -7.45 -1.57 5.94
C VAL A 88 -6.47 -0.67 6.70
N PHE A 89 -5.55 0.02 6.01
CA PHE A 89 -4.65 0.98 6.66
C PHE A 89 -5.43 2.17 7.20
N PHE A 90 -6.36 2.70 6.42
CA PHE A 90 -7.23 3.81 6.85
C PHE A 90 -8.23 3.38 7.92
N ALA A 91 -8.77 2.16 7.82
CA ALA A 91 -9.66 1.62 8.84
C ALA A 91 -8.94 1.44 10.18
N ALA A 92 -7.73 0.87 10.17
CA ALA A 92 -6.89 0.73 11.34
C ALA A 92 -6.44 2.09 11.89
N GLY A 93 -6.05 3.03 11.01
CA GLY A 93 -5.70 4.40 11.35
C GLY A 93 -6.83 5.11 12.08
N GLY A 94 -8.01 5.16 11.47
CA GLY A 94 -9.23 5.70 12.06
C GLY A 94 -9.59 5.10 13.42
N ALA A 95 -9.45 3.78 13.59
CA ALA A 95 -9.72 3.10 14.86
C ALA A 95 -8.73 3.46 15.97
N LEU A 96 -7.51 3.89 15.63
CA LEU A 96 -6.44 4.22 16.57
C LEU A 96 -6.32 5.71 16.90
N VAL A 97 -7.14 6.59 16.31
CA VAL A 97 -7.05 8.04 16.52
C VAL A 97 -7.14 8.41 18.01
N GLY A 98 -7.97 7.71 18.80
CA GLY A 98 -8.14 7.98 20.22
C GLY A 98 -7.10 7.34 21.15
N SER A 99 -6.49 6.22 20.76
CA SER A 99 -5.58 5.44 21.62
C SER A 99 -4.10 5.58 21.23
N SER A 100 -3.79 5.75 19.95
CA SER A 100 -2.44 5.91 19.44
C SER A 100 -2.39 6.89 18.25
N PRO A 101 -2.60 8.20 18.47
CA PRO A 101 -2.78 9.19 17.40
C PRO A 101 -1.62 9.24 16.40
N ALA A 102 -0.39 9.07 16.88
CA ALA A 102 0.77 9.13 16.02
C ALA A 102 0.94 7.86 15.16
N LEU A 103 0.53 6.68 15.65
CA LEU A 103 0.54 5.46 14.83
C LEU A 103 -0.65 5.44 13.86
N ALA A 104 -1.79 6.02 14.28
CA ALA A 104 -2.92 6.29 13.39
C ALA A 104 -2.50 7.13 12.18
N LEU A 105 -1.84 8.27 12.41
CA LEU A 105 -1.33 9.12 11.33
C LEU A 105 -0.33 8.37 10.42
N GLN A 106 0.53 7.55 11.01
CA GLN A 106 1.49 6.75 10.23
C GLN A 106 0.81 5.74 9.31
N LEU A 107 -0.24 5.06 9.78
CA LEU A 107 -1.06 4.16 8.96
C LEU A 107 -1.76 4.89 7.82
N GLU A 108 -2.36 6.06 8.07
CA GLU A 108 -3.00 6.87 7.04
C GLU A 108 -2.00 7.29 5.94
N LEU A 109 -0.81 7.76 6.34
CA LEU A 109 0.22 8.18 5.39
C LEU A 109 0.81 6.99 4.62
N ALA A 110 1.03 5.85 5.29
CA ALA A 110 1.48 4.62 4.64
C ALA A 110 0.44 4.10 3.65
N GLY A 111 -0.84 4.04 4.03
CA GLY A 111 -1.93 3.64 3.14
C GLY A 111 -2.06 4.56 1.93
N MET A 112 -1.97 5.87 2.12
CA MET A 112 -2.04 6.83 1.01
C MET A 112 -0.86 6.67 0.04
N ALA A 113 0.36 6.52 0.56
CA ALA A 113 1.55 6.33 -0.25
C ALA A 113 1.53 4.99 -1.00
N SER A 114 1.09 3.91 -0.33
CA SER A 114 0.95 2.58 -0.93
C SER A 114 -0.10 2.54 -2.04
N VAL A 115 -1.28 3.17 -1.83
CA VAL A 115 -2.29 3.34 -2.89
C VAL A 115 -1.69 4.06 -4.10
N TRP A 116 -0.95 5.16 -3.87
CA TRP A 116 -0.34 5.89 -4.97
C TRP A 116 0.71 5.04 -5.71
N TYR A 117 1.57 4.32 -4.97
CA TYR A 117 2.54 3.40 -5.55
C TYR A 117 1.86 2.36 -6.42
N HIS A 118 0.93 1.57 -5.88
CA HIS A 118 0.29 0.50 -6.63
C HIS A 118 -0.59 1.00 -7.77
N TYR A 119 -1.21 2.18 -7.63
CA TYR A 119 -1.96 2.79 -8.73
C TYR A 119 -1.01 3.12 -9.89
N THR A 120 0.12 3.76 -9.61
CA THR A 120 1.11 4.03 -10.66
C THR A 120 1.71 2.74 -11.22
N GLN A 121 1.89 1.70 -10.40
CA GLN A 121 2.36 0.39 -10.86
C GLN A 121 1.35 -0.24 -11.84
N CYS A 122 0.06 -0.18 -11.55
CA CYS A 122 -1.01 -0.64 -12.45
C CYS A 122 -1.01 0.16 -13.78
N CYS A 123 -0.83 1.49 -13.74
CA CYS A 123 -0.80 2.31 -14.96
C CYS A 123 0.40 2.04 -15.87
N TYR A 124 1.57 1.74 -15.29
CA TYR A 124 2.83 1.65 -16.04
C TYR A 124 3.40 0.23 -16.15
N GLY A 125 2.68 -0.76 -15.64
CA GLY A 125 3.07 -2.17 -15.67
C GLY A 125 4.13 -2.54 -14.64
N GLY A 126 5.10 -1.70 -14.29
CA GLY A 126 6.14 -2.11 -13.34
C GLY A 126 7.02 -0.98 -12.84
N THR A 127 8.12 -1.32 -12.18
CA THR A 127 8.99 -0.36 -11.46
C THR A 127 10.03 0.33 -12.34
N GLN A 128 10.00 0.15 -13.67
CA GLN A 128 10.95 0.82 -14.57
C GLN A 128 10.58 2.27 -14.89
N HIS A 129 9.31 2.63 -14.71
CA HIS A 129 8.84 3.98 -14.96
C HIS A 129 9.23 4.91 -13.80
N PRO A 130 9.84 6.08 -14.04
CA PRO A 130 10.31 6.96 -12.97
C PRO A 130 9.23 7.40 -11.97
N SER A 131 7.97 7.52 -12.40
CA SER A 131 6.87 7.84 -11.49
C SER A 131 6.60 6.71 -10.48
N VAL A 132 6.70 5.45 -10.92
CA VAL A 132 6.55 4.28 -10.05
C VAL A 132 7.73 4.20 -9.08
N GLN A 133 8.93 4.50 -9.56
CA GLN A 133 10.15 4.56 -8.74
C GLN A 133 10.09 5.68 -7.68
N LEU A 134 9.48 6.82 -7.99
CA LEU A 134 9.25 7.86 -6.99
C LEU A 134 8.20 7.40 -5.97
N ALA A 135 7.09 6.85 -6.45
CA ALA A 135 5.99 6.45 -5.59
C ALA A 135 6.41 5.35 -4.59
N ILE A 136 7.19 4.35 -5.03
CA ILE A 136 7.71 3.29 -4.14
C ILE A 136 8.69 3.81 -3.09
N LEU A 137 9.48 4.84 -3.39
CA LEU A 137 10.34 5.47 -2.38
C LEU A 137 9.51 6.17 -1.30
N LEU A 138 8.44 6.86 -1.70
CA LEU A 138 7.53 7.51 -0.76
C LEU A 138 6.76 6.49 0.07
N ASP A 139 6.31 5.40 -0.55
CA ASP A 139 5.70 4.28 0.15
C ASP A 139 6.64 3.76 1.26
N TYR A 140 7.91 3.48 0.94
CA TYR A 140 8.88 3.05 1.95
C TYR A 140 9.18 4.07 3.04
N ILE A 141 9.17 5.38 2.74
CA ILE A 141 9.36 6.44 3.74
C ILE A 141 8.28 6.37 4.82
N PHE A 142 7.07 5.91 4.53
CA PHE A 142 5.99 5.78 5.51
C PHE A 142 5.83 4.35 6.05
N ALA A 143 5.97 3.33 5.20
CA ALA A 143 5.83 1.94 5.59
C ALA A 143 6.93 1.50 6.58
N VAL A 144 8.19 1.86 6.34
CA VAL A 144 9.32 1.41 7.19
C VAL A 144 9.21 1.97 8.62
N PRO A 145 9.00 3.28 8.85
CA PRO A 145 8.81 3.79 10.20
C PRO A 145 7.59 3.20 10.92
N THR A 146 6.51 2.91 10.19
CA THR A 146 5.31 2.26 10.75
C THR A 146 5.63 0.86 11.24
N ALA A 147 6.33 0.06 10.42
CA ALA A 147 6.77 -1.29 10.79
C ALA A 147 7.75 -1.27 11.98
N LEU A 148 8.74 -0.37 11.97
CA LEU A 148 9.72 -0.24 13.06
C LEU A 148 9.06 0.16 14.38
N ARG A 149 8.13 1.13 14.35
CA ARG A 149 7.40 1.51 15.56
C ARG A 149 6.57 0.35 16.10
N THR A 150 5.91 -0.39 15.22
CA THR A 150 5.15 -1.58 15.60
C THR A 150 6.05 -2.63 16.24
N LEU A 151 7.24 -2.86 15.69
CA LEU A 151 8.23 -3.75 16.28
C LEU A 151 8.68 -3.29 17.68
N VAL A 152 8.92 -1.99 17.87
CA VAL A 152 9.24 -1.44 19.20
C VAL A 152 8.12 -1.72 20.20
N LEU A 153 6.86 -1.57 19.79
CA LEU A 153 5.71 -1.88 20.65
C LEU A 153 5.60 -3.38 20.97
N VAL A 154 5.82 -4.25 19.99
CA VAL A 154 5.87 -5.72 20.19
C VAL A 154 6.94 -6.08 21.22
N LEU A 155 8.15 -5.53 21.08
CA LEU A 155 9.25 -5.77 22.02
C LEU A 155 8.94 -5.22 23.41
N GLY A 156 8.30 -4.07 23.51
CA GLY A 156 7.88 -3.47 24.78
C GLY A 156 6.80 -4.26 25.50
N LEU A 157 5.86 -4.85 24.76
CA LEU A 157 4.80 -5.71 25.31
C LEU A 157 5.32 -7.08 25.76
N GLY A 158 6.39 -7.59 25.13
CA GLY A 158 6.97 -8.88 25.48
C GLY A 158 5.96 -10.02 25.41
N GLY A 159 5.73 -10.71 26.54
CA GLY A 159 4.77 -11.81 26.62
C GLY A 159 3.29 -11.39 26.54
N ALA A 160 2.99 -10.10 26.60
CA ALA A 160 1.62 -9.56 26.52
C ALA A 160 1.13 -9.33 25.07
N VAL A 161 1.97 -9.60 24.06
CA VAL A 161 1.56 -9.43 22.66
C VAL A 161 0.44 -10.41 22.32
N PRO A 162 -0.70 -9.94 21.77
CA PRO A 162 -1.78 -10.83 21.35
C PRO A 162 -1.28 -11.89 20.35
N PRO A 163 -1.61 -13.19 20.54
CA PRO A 163 -1.18 -14.23 19.60
C PRO A 163 -1.66 -14.00 18.17
N SER A 164 -2.86 -13.42 18.00
CA SER A 164 -3.40 -13.03 16.69
C SER A 164 -2.55 -11.96 16.01
N ALA A 165 -2.00 -11.01 16.76
CA ALA A 165 -1.12 -9.97 16.24
C ALA A 165 0.21 -10.56 15.74
N LEU A 166 0.77 -11.51 16.49
CA LEU A 166 1.98 -12.24 16.05
C LEU A 166 1.72 -13.04 14.78
N LEU A 167 0.61 -13.78 14.72
CA LEU A 167 0.24 -14.55 13.52
C LEU A 167 0.01 -13.64 12.32
N ALA A 168 -0.66 -12.50 12.50
CA ALA A 168 -0.86 -11.50 11.46
C ALA A 168 0.48 -10.91 11.01
N GLY A 169 1.37 -10.54 11.94
CA GLY A 169 2.70 -10.01 11.61
C GLY A 169 3.56 -11.01 10.82
N VAL A 170 3.65 -12.25 11.29
CA VAL A 170 4.38 -13.33 10.59
C VAL A 170 3.77 -13.61 9.23
N GLY A 171 2.45 -13.75 9.16
CA GLY A 171 1.73 -13.98 7.90
C GLY A 171 1.91 -12.83 6.90
N SER A 172 1.95 -11.60 7.39
CA SER A 172 2.26 -10.41 6.58
C SER A 172 3.64 -10.56 5.95
N PHE A 173 4.70 -10.70 6.75
CA PHE A 173 6.06 -10.82 6.22
C PHE A 173 6.24 -12.03 5.29
N ALA A 174 5.60 -13.16 5.59
CA ALA A 174 5.60 -14.33 4.72
C ALA A 174 4.94 -14.02 3.36
N ALA A 175 3.80 -13.32 3.35
CA ALA A 175 3.12 -12.92 2.14
C ALA A 175 3.95 -11.93 1.31
N LEU A 176 4.59 -10.94 1.95
CA LEU A 176 5.50 -10.01 1.28
C LEU A 176 6.69 -10.74 0.66
N ALA A 177 7.35 -11.61 1.44
CA ALA A 177 8.49 -12.39 0.97
C ALA A 177 8.12 -13.31 -0.20
N ALA A 178 6.97 -14.00 -0.12
CA ALA A 178 6.48 -14.83 -1.21
C ALA A 178 6.13 -13.99 -2.45
N GLY A 179 5.54 -12.81 -2.26
CA GLY A 179 5.21 -11.87 -3.34
C GLY A 179 6.45 -11.35 -4.08
N TRP A 180 7.61 -11.29 -3.42
CA TRP A 180 8.87 -10.92 -4.04
C TRP A 180 9.47 -12.00 -4.96
N VAL A 181 9.12 -13.27 -4.74
CA VAL A 181 9.68 -14.41 -5.47
C VAL A 181 8.83 -14.76 -6.70
N TRP A 182 7.57 -14.33 -6.74
CA TRP A 182 6.65 -14.66 -7.83
C TRP A 182 6.57 -13.58 -8.90
N ASP A 183 6.82 -14.00 -10.15
CA ASP A 183 6.80 -13.13 -11.33
C ASP A 183 5.39 -12.90 -11.92
N GLY A 184 4.38 -13.63 -11.44
CA GLY A 184 3.02 -13.57 -11.98
C GLY A 184 2.20 -12.41 -11.40
N PRO A 185 1.55 -11.56 -12.22
CA PRO A 185 0.91 -10.33 -11.76
C PRO A 185 -0.23 -10.58 -10.76
N ARG A 186 -1.09 -11.57 -11.01
CA ARG A 186 -2.20 -11.93 -10.11
C ARG A 186 -1.72 -12.49 -8.77
N ALA A 187 -0.68 -13.30 -8.83
CA ALA A 187 -0.13 -13.98 -7.66
C ALA A 187 0.57 -12.97 -6.75
N TYR A 188 1.33 -12.05 -7.35
CA TYR A 188 1.87 -10.87 -6.67
C TYR A 188 0.76 -10.03 -6.03
N MET A 189 -0.27 -9.63 -6.78
CA MET A 189 -1.38 -8.82 -6.24
C MET A 189 -2.08 -9.49 -5.05
N ALA A 190 -2.29 -10.80 -5.10
CA ALA A 190 -2.92 -11.54 -4.02
C ALA A 190 -2.03 -11.59 -2.76
N LEU A 191 -0.75 -11.91 -2.92
CA LEU A 191 0.21 -11.99 -1.81
C LEU A 191 0.51 -10.61 -1.21
N HIS A 192 0.70 -9.60 -2.05
CA HIS A 192 0.94 -8.24 -1.60
C HIS A 192 -0.32 -7.62 -0.99
N GLY A 193 -1.51 -7.95 -1.50
CA GLY A 193 -2.78 -7.62 -0.86
C GLY A 193 -2.91 -8.26 0.53
N ALA A 194 -2.51 -9.52 0.69
CA ALA A 194 -2.47 -10.18 1.99
C ALA A 194 -1.48 -9.50 2.97
N TRP A 195 -0.34 -9.00 2.47
CA TRP A 195 0.58 -8.16 3.24
C TRP A 195 -0.14 -6.90 3.78
N HIS A 196 -0.97 -6.20 2.98
CA HIS A 196 -1.73 -5.05 3.47
C HIS A 196 -2.70 -5.43 4.59
N LEU A 197 -3.51 -6.46 4.36
CA LEU A 197 -4.56 -6.90 5.29
C LEU A 197 -3.96 -7.34 6.63
N LEU A 198 -2.96 -8.24 6.59
CA LEU A 198 -2.34 -8.80 7.78
C LEU A 198 -1.43 -7.80 8.48
N GLY A 199 -0.72 -6.96 7.73
CA GLY A 199 0.11 -5.89 8.25
C GLY A 199 -0.71 -4.89 9.06
N ALA A 200 -1.78 -4.35 8.48
CA ALA A 200 -2.65 -3.41 9.19
C ALA A 200 -3.31 -4.02 10.44
N LEU A 201 -3.75 -5.28 10.35
CA LEU A 201 -4.32 -6.00 11.49
C LEU A 201 -3.30 -6.15 12.63
N CYS A 202 -2.06 -6.55 12.30
CA CYS A 202 -0.97 -6.66 13.28
C CYS A 202 -0.73 -5.32 13.97
N VAL A 203 -0.57 -4.24 13.21
CA VAL A 203 -0.34 -2.89 13.75
C VAL A 203 -1.49 -2.49 14.68
N TYR A 204 -2.74 -2.70 14.25
CA TYR A 204 -3.92 -2.40 15.05
C TYR A 204 -3.93 -3.14 16.39
N GLU A 205 -3.77 -4.46 16.38
CA GLU A 205 -3.86 -5.26 17.61
C GLU A 205 -2.71 -4.97 18.58
N VAL A 206 -1.48 -4.78 18.06
CA VAL A 206 -0.33 -4.35 18.87
C VAL A 206 -0.60 -3.00 19.51
N ALA A 207 -1.14 -2.05 18.76
CA ALA A 207 -1.41 -0.70 19.25
C ALA A 207 -2.50 -0.69 20.34
N ILE A 208 -3.56 -1.47 20.17
CA ILE A 208 -4.61 -1.61 21.19
C ILE A 208 -4.05 -2.27 22.46
N ALA A 209 -3.25 -3.32 22.32
CA ALA A 209 -2.62 -3.98 23.47
C ALA A 209 -1.65 -3.06 24.21
N ALA A 210 -0.89 -2.22 23.49
CA ALA A 210 0.03 -1.25 24.08
C ALA A 210 -0.65 -0.04 24.75
N ALA A 211 -1.91 0.22 24.42
CA ALA A 211 -2.71 1.29 25.02
C ALA A 211 -3.53 0.82 26.25
N GLY A 212 -3.55 -0.50 26.52
CA GLY A 212 -4.29 -1.14 27.60
C GLY A 212 -3.53 -1.19 28.92
#